data_AF-A0A6N2X770-F1
#
_entry.id   AF-A0A6N2X770-F1
#
_cell.length_a   1.000
_cell.length_b   1.000
_cell.length_c   1.000
_cell.angle_alpha   90.00
_cell.angle_beta   90.00
_cell.angle_gamma   90.00
#
_symmetry.space_group_name_H-M   'P 1'
#
loop_
_entity.id
_entity.type
_entity.pdbx_description
1 polymer ?
#
loop_
_entity_poly.entity_id
_entity_poly.type
_entity_poly.pdbx_seq_one_letter_code
_entity_poly.pdbx_strand_id
1 'polypeptide(L)'
;MKKNDKFKNFPESVTYSIEHQNEHFWRCRYTSSQVTSLYYKILLPLDVKPVRIKPELIAGTNNLYAIGCYQTISGAKFPFTEVDVVYEHINNDIDASDWGEHILGLLDEEILYCKYYYSVSGRYADFLTKKDIDNETITSRIRVFKNYDFENNRANVIMVKACCNWKDYESLAEDLFHCVKFFTLINDSKWHLAEELKSINLDVPANYSFYYPASWQYSERYNNEKMSYYSLSLKEESNIYGFIDGYFLYHDATINKEQVCKLIVSQLKENNHLEIDEISLRERKDIFNKNIEELWTGELKAKNARNEEGMSVVFCGKIQGSWFYIIGSFALQKQNFGSWAAGKRAIDIILNSLNNYDLEYEDQFYIEH
;
A
#
# COMPACT_ATOMS: atom_id res chain seq x y z
N MET A 1 -21.28 -2.62 -6.20
CA MET A 1 -21.28 -1.96 -4.89
C MET A 1 -22.50 -2.39 -4.10
N LYS A 2 -22.37 -3.41 -3.24
CA LYS A 2 -23.37 -3.61 -2.18
C LYS A 2 -22.97 -2.69 -1.04
N LYS A 3 -23.79 -1.67 -0.75
CA LYS A 3 -23.76 -0.98 0.54
C LYS A 3 -24.15 -2.03 1.58
N ASN A 4 -23.17 -2.65 2.22
CA ASN A 4 -23.42 -3.55 3.33
C ASN A 4 -23.94 -2.74 4.51
N ASP A 5 -24.93 -3.30 5.19
CA ASP A 5 -25.52 -2.78 6.40
C ASP A 5 -24.45 -2.33 7.40
N LYS A 6 -24.68 -1.14 7.96
CA LYS A 6 -23.82 -0.45 8.92
C LYS A 6 -23.31 -1.42 10.00
N PHE A 7 -22.02 -1.75 9.96
CA PHE A 7 -21.28 -2.06 11.19
C PHE A 7 -21.41 -0.84 12.09
N LYS A 8 -22.29 -0.90 13.09
CA LYS A 8 -22.65 0.26 13.92
C LYS A 8 -21.52 0.74 14.82
N ASN A 9 -20.47 -0.07 15.03
CA ASN A 9 -19.40 0.25 15.95
C ASN A 9 -18.03 0.12 15.27
N PHE A 10 -17.61 1.19 14.58
CA PHE A 10 -16.26 1.38 14.06
C PHE A 10 -15.82 2.78 14.50
N PRO A 11 -15.23 2.92 15.69
CA PRO A 11 -14.80 4.23 16.19
C PRO A 11 -13.75 4.85 15.26
N GLU A 12 -13.98 6.12 14.90
CA GLU A 12 -13.04 6.93 14.10
C GLU A 12 -12.30 7.96 14.95
N SER A 13 -12.80 8.25 16.16
CA SER A 13 -12.23 9.15 17.14
C SER A 13 -12.27 8.51 18.52
N VAL A 14 -11.26 8.81 19.35
CA VAL A 14 -11.28 8.47 20.77
C VAL A 14 -12.05 9.54 21.52
N THR A 15 -13.04 9.12 22.29
CA THR A 15 -13.93 9.96 23.12
C THR A 15 -13.48 10.02 24.57
N TYR A 16 -12.55 9.15 24.99
CA TYR A 16 -11.96 9.16 26.33
C TYR A 16 -11.22 10.45 26.67
N SER A 17 -11.55 11.02 27.84
CA SER A 17 -10.81 12.16 28.40
C SER A 17 -9.39 11.76 28.82
N ILE A 18 -8.50 12.75 28.94
CA ILE A 18 -7.12 12.52 29.36
C ILE A 18 -7.06 11.84 30.74
N GLU A 19 -7.95 12.22 31.66
CA GLU A 19 -8.08 11.59 32.98
C GLU A 19 -8.42 10.11 32.85
N HIS A 20 -9.43 9.79 32.03
CA HIS A 20 -9.81 8.40 31.78
C HIS A 20 -8.64 7.59 31.20
N GLN A 21 -7.92 8.14 30.22
CA GLN A 21 -6.77 7.47 29.62
C GLN A 21 -5.66 7.19 30.65
N ASN A 22 -5.36 8.15 31.53
CA ASN A 22 -4.36 7.97 32.58
C ASN A 22 -4.78 6.94 33.65
N GLU A 23 -6.08 6.82 33.91
CA GLU A 23 -6.62 5.88 34.90
C GLU A 23 -6.78 4.44 34.38
N HIS A 24 -6.95 4.26 33.06
CA HIS A 24 -7.34 2.97 32.48
C HIS A 24 -6.31 2.38 31.51
N PHE A 25 -5.32 3.17 31.08
CA PHE A 25 -4.30 2.73 30.14
C PHE A 25 -2.89 2.95 30.68
N TRP A 26 -1.95 2.18 30.15
CA TRP A 26 -0.53 2.38 30.35
C TRP A 26 0.19 2.37 29.02
N ARG A 27 1.29 3.12 28.94
CA ARG A 27 2.11 3.21 27.73
C ARG A 27 3.28 2.25 27.83
N CYS A 28 3.31 1.25 26.96
CA CYS A 28 4.47 0.40 26.77
C CYS A 28 5.49 1.12 25.86
N ARG A 29 6.76 1.03 26.21
CA ARG A 29 7.89 1.46 25.37
C ARG A 29 8.70 0.23 24.98
N TYR A 30 8.59 -0.19 23.74
CA TYR A 30 9.30 -1.34 23.20
C TYR A 30 10.66 -0.94 22.62
N THR A 31 11.73 -1.54 23.14
CA THR A 31 13.10 -1.34 22.67
C THR A 31 13.91 -2.65 22.65
N SER A 32 13.22 -3.80 22.57
CA SER A 32 13.85 -5.13 22.67
C SER A 32 14.45 -5.64 21.36
N SER A 33 14.13 -4.99 20.23
CA SER A 33 14.72 -5.31 18.93
C SER A 33 16.20 -4.86 18.86
N GLN A 34 16.98 -5.52 18.01
CA GLN A 34 18.31 -5.01 17.64
C GLN A 34 18.22 -3.89 16.60
N VAL A 35 17.16 -3.89 15.79
CA VAL A 35 16.90 -2.88 14.77
C VAL A 35 16.15 -1.71 15.40
N THR A 36 16.79 -0.55 15.45
CA THR A 36 16.27 0.62 16.17
C THR A 36 15.06 1.26 15.49
N SER A 37 14.87 1.05 14.17
CA SER A 37 13.69 1.50 13.42
C SER A 37 12.41 0.74 13.78
N LEU A 38 12.52 -0.37 14.52
CA LEU A 38 11.39 -1.14 15.07
C LEU A 38 11.02 -0.74 16.50
N TYR A 39 11.65 0.30 17.06
CA TYR A 39 11.31 0.77 18.40
C TYR A 39 9.99 1.54 18.36
N TYR A 40 9.09 1.23 19.29
CA TYR A 40 7.75 1.81 19.29
C TYR A 40 7.23 2.08 20.70
N LYS A 41 6.20 2.91 20.77
CA LYS A 41 5.34 3.09 21.93
C LYS A 41 3.93 2.65 21.55
N ILE A 42 3.24 1.99 22.46
CA ILE A 42 1.85 1.60 22.30
C ILE A 42 1.12 1.85 23.61
N LEU A 43 -0.12 2.33 23.52
CA LEU A 43 -1.00 2.49 24.66
C LEU A 43 -1.87 1.25 24.81
N LEU A 44 -1.97 0.69 26.01
CA LEU A 44 -2.63 -0.59 26.30
C LEU A 44 -3.51 -0.45 27.54
N PRO A 45 -4.64 -1.16 27.63
CA PRO A 45 -5.42 -1.28 28.87
C PRO A 45 -4.55 -1.78 30.03
N LEU A 46 -4.85 -1.33 31.25
CA LEU A 46 -4.05 -1.64 32.46
C LEU A 46 -3.93 -3.14 32.76
N ASP A 47 -4.90 -3.93 32.36
CA ASP A 47 -4.96 -5.38 32.52
C ASP A 47 -4.28 -6.16 31.37
N VAL A 48 -3.94 -5.49 30.26
CA VAL A 48 -3.20 -6.07 29.15
C VAL A 48 -1.69 -5.97 29.43
N LYS A 49 -0.98 -7.10 29.41
CA LYS A 49 0.45 -7.21 29.79
C LYS A 49 1.27 -7.95 28.74
N PRO A 50 2.58 -7.65 28.63
CA PRO A 50 3.45 -8.30 27.65
C PRO A 50 3.57 -9.80 27.93
N VAL A 51 3.37 -10.61 26.89
CA VAL A 51 3.52 -12.07 26.93
C VAL A 51 4.70 -12.52 26.08
N ARG A 52 4.87 -11.92 24.90
CA ARG A 52 6.05 -12.13 24.03
C ARG A 52 6.57 -10.79 23.54
N ILE A 53 7.85 -10.53 23.75
CA ILE A 53 8.52 -9.26 23.38
C ILE A 53 9.85 -9.48 22.65
N LYS A 54 10.19 -10.73 22.37
CA LYS A 54 11.35 -11.06 21.54
C LYS A 54 10.84 -11.29 20.11
N PRO A 55 11.54 -10.77 19.09
CA PRO A 55 11.19 -11.06 17.70
C PRO A 55 11.10 -12.57 17.46
N GLU A 56 9.98 -13.02 16.91
CA GLU A 56 9.71 -14.43 16.61
C GLU A 56 9.06 -14.54 15.22
N LEU A 57 9.57 -15.45 14.38
CA LEU A 57 8.99 -15.71 13.07
C LEU A 57 7.62 -16.37 13.26
N ILE A 58 6.59 -15.82 12.61
CA ILE A 58 5.24 -16.41 12.66
C ILE A 58 5.24 -17.68 11.82
N ALA A 59 4.82 -18.80 12.43
CA ALA A 59 4.77 -20.10 11.78
C ALA A 59 3.91 -20.06 10.50
N GLY A 60 4.39 -20.72 9.44
CA GLY A 60 3.71 -20.74 8.14
C GLY A 60 3.92 -19.48 7.29
N THR A 61 4.72 -18.51 7.77
CA THR A 61 5.12 -17.33 6.99
C THR A 61 6.61 -17.40 6.65
N ASN A 62 7.02 -16.71 5.58
CA ASN A 62 8.42 -16.71 5.15
C ASN A 62 9.24 -15.62 5.84
N ASN A 63 8.66 -14.44 6.07
CA ASN A 63 9.39 -13.26 6.53
C ASN A 63 8.57 -12.35 7.48
N LEU A 64 7.49 -12.86 8.09
CA LEU A 64 6.64 -12.08 9.01
C LEU A 64 7.01 -12.40 10.45
N TYR A 65 7.40 -11.38 11.21
CA TYR A 65 7.88 -11.53 12.58
C TYR A 65 6.94 -10.83 13.56
N ALA A 66 6.57 -11.52 14.64
CA ALA A 66 5.95 -10.90 15.80
C ALA A 66 7.02 -10.28 16.70
N ILE A 67 6.89 -9.00 17.02
CA ILE A 67 7.83 -8.25 17.88
C ILE A 67 7.23 -7.84 19.22
N GLY A 68 5.91 -7.80 19.31
CA GLY A 68 5.20 -7.65 20.58
C GLY A 68 3.87 -8.37 20.57
N CYS A 69 3.57 -9.03 21.66
CA CYS A 69 2.28 -9.65 21.94
C CYS A 69 1.92 -9.34 23.39
N TYR A 70 0.75 -8.75 23.58
CA TYR A 70 0.23 -8.31 24.86
C TYR A 70 -1.17 -8.90 25.05
N GLN A 71 -1.46 -9.45 26.22
CA GLN A 71 -2.74 -10.11 26.50
C GLN A 71 -3.30 -9.69 27.86
N THR A 72 -4.62 -9.71 27.99
CA THR A 72 -5.30 -9.57 29.30
C THR A 72 -4.77 -10.62 30.28
N ILE A 73 -4.39 -10.18 31.49
CA ILE A 73 -3.92 -11.07 32.55
C ILE A 73 -5.00 -12.07 32.97
N SER A 74 -4.58 -13.31 33.23
CA SER A 74 -5.50 -14.34 33.73
C SER A 74 -6.15 -13.91 35.05
N GLY A 75 -7.47 -14.06 35.15
CA GLY A 75 -8.25 -13.67 36.32
C GLY A 75 -8.66 -12.19 36.37
N ALA A 76 -8.38 -11.40 35.33
CA ALA A 76 -8.95 -10.06 35.17
C ALA A 76 -10.50 -10.13 35.08
N LYS A 77 -11.16 -9.06 35.54
CA LYS A 77 -12.62 -8.92 35.39
C LYS A 77 -13.05 -8.43 34.00
N PHE A 78 -12.08 -8.05 33.18
CA PHE A 78 -12.29 -7.49 31.84
C PHE A 78 -12.25 -8.59 30.78
N PRO A 79 -12.94 -8.41 29.66
CA PRO A 79 -12.91 -9.40 28.58
C PRO A 79 -11.51 -9.55 28.00
N PHE A 80 -11.24 -10.73 27.44
CA PHE A 80 -9.93 -11.01 26.85
C PHE A 80 -9.65 -10.08 25.67
N THR A 81 -8.52 -9.39 25.75
CA THR A 81 -7.96 -8.56 24.68
C THR A 81 -6.54 -9.03 24.39
N GLU A 82 -6.21 -9.15 23.11
CA GLU A 82 -4.87 -9.41 22.62
C GLU A 82 -4.44 -8.30 21.66
N VAL A 83 -3.21 -7.84 21.81
CA VAL A 83 -2.60 -6.84 20.94
C VAL A 83 -1.27 -7.38 20.42
N ASP A 84 -1.17 -7.54 19.11
CA ASP A 84 0.03 -7.97 18.42
C ASP A 84 0.63 -6.84 17.58
N VAL A 85 1.95 -6.80 17.55
CA VAL A 85 2.74 -5.97 16.64
C VAL A 85 3.62 -6.90 15.83
N VAL A 86 3.40 -6.91 14.52
CA VAL A 86 4.12 -7.75 13.57
C VAL A 86 4.76 -6.89 12.50
N TYR A 87 5.84 -7.37 11.88
CA TYR A 87 6.49 -6.65 10.80
C TYR A 87 7.11 -7.58 9.77
N GLU A 88 7.32 -7.02 8.58
CA GLU A 88 8.11 -7.61 7.50
C GLU A 88 9.07 -6.56 6.93
N HIS A 89 10.27 -7.00 6.54
CA HIS A 89 11.20 -6.16 5.78
C HIS A 89 10.86 -6.22 4.29
N ILE A 90 10.74 -5.06 3.66
CA ILE A 90 10.39 -4.92 2.26
C ILE A 90 11.47 -4.09 1.54
N ASN A 91 12.00 -4.64 0.45
CA ASN A 91 13.05 -4.01 -0.36
C ASN A 91 12.50 -3.12 -1.47
N ASN A 92 11.38 -3.52 -2.08
CA ASN A 92 10.78 -2.80 -3.20
C ASN A 92 9.56 -2.02 -2.73
N ASP A 93 9.33 -0.82 -3.25
CA ASP A 93 8.25 0.01 -2.74
C ASP A 93 6.87 -0.64 -2.96
N ILE A 94 6.10 -0.80 -1.88
CA ILE A 94 4.70 -1.24 -1.90
C ILE A 94 3.84 -0.32 -1.02
N ASP A 95 2.55 -0.25 -1.30
CA ASP A 95 1.58 0.39 -0.42
C ASP A 95 1.38 -0.44 0.86
N ALA A 96 1.35 0.23 2.01
CA ALA A 96 1.15 -0.43 3.29
C ALA A 96 -0.23 -1.10 3.38
N SER A 97 -1.26 -0.49 2.76
CA SER A 97 -2.60 -1.09 2.67
C SER A 97 -2.59 -2.43 1.94
N ASP A 98 -1.88 -2.50 0.82
CA ASP A 98 -1.88 -3.67 -0.06
C ASP A 98 -1.16 -4.83 0.62
N TRP A 99 -0.04 -4.52 1.28
CA TRP A 99 0.65 -5.47 2.15
C TRP A 99 -0.25 -5.95 3.28
N GLY A 100 -0.95 -5.02 3.96
CA GLY A 100 -1.90 -5.35 5.02
C GLY A 100 -2.97 -6.34 4.56
N GLU A 101 -3.65 -6.06 3.45
CA GLU A 101 -4.66 -6.94 2.85
C GLU A 101 -4.09 -8.32 2.50
N HIS A 102 -2.87 -8.36 1.97
CA HIS A 102 -2.19 -9.62 1.66
C HIS A 102 -1.92 -10.45 2.91
N ILE A 103 -1.35 -9.85 3.96
CA ILE A 103 -1.08 -10.53 5.23
C ILE A 103 -2.39 -11.01 5.87
N LEU A 104 -3.45 -10.20 5.85
CA LEU A 104 -4.77 -10.62 6.36
C LEU A 104 -5.32 -11.82 5.59
N GLY A 105 -5.19 -11.82 4.26
CA GLY A 105 -5.56 -12.97 3.43
C GLY A 105 -4.74 -14.23 3.73
N LEU A 106 -3.42 -14.10 3.99
CA LEU A 106 -2.57 -15.23 4.40
C LEU A 106 -2.92 -15.78 5.78
N LEU A 107 -3.43 -14.92 6.66
CA LEU A 107 -3.83 -15.29 8.02
C LEU A 107 -5.31 -15.72 8.11
N ASP A 108 -5.99 -15.89 6.98
CA ASP A 108 -7.43 -16.24 6.90
C ASP A 108 -8.34 -15.26 7.69
N GLU A 109 -8.01 -13.97 7.67
CA GLU A 109 -8.82 -12.90 8.26
C GLU A 109 -9.80 -12.32 7.23
N GLU A 110 -11.09 -12.37 7.51
CA GLU A 110 -12.12 -11.76 6.67
C GLU A 110 -12.22 -10.25 6.96
N ILE A 111 -11.96 -9.41 5.96
CA ILE A 111 -12.13 -7.96 6.08
C ILE A 111 -13.62 -7.60 6.04
N LEU A 112 -14.14 -7.09 7.15
CA LEU A 112 -15.53 -6.65 7.29
C LEU A 112 -15.70 -5.19 6.86
N TYR A 113 -14.71 -4.36 7.18
CA TYR A 113 -14.68 -2.95 6.83
C TYR A 113 -13.23 -2.46 6.70
N CYS A 114 -13.01 -1.50 5.82
CA CYS A 114 -11.71 -0.86 5.61
C CYS A 114 -11.90 0.63 5.35
N LYS A 115 -11.10 1.46 6.04
CA LYS A 115 -10.95 2.88 5.76
C LYS A 115 -9.54 3.13 5.24
N TYR A 116 -9.43 3.65 4.02
CA TYR A 116 -8.14 4.05 3.44
C TYR A 116 -7.79 5.48 3.80
N TYR A 117 -6.50 5.73 3.94
CA TYR A 117 -5.89 7.05 4.08
C TYR A 117 -4.61 7.11 3.25
N TYR A 118 -4.20 8.33 2.90
CA TYR A 118 -3.12 8.58 1.97
C TYR A 118 -2.08 9.49 2.62
N SER A 119 -0.81 9.25 2.28
CA SER A 119 0.31 10.15 2.58
C SER A 119 1.23 10.23 1.36
N VAL A 120 2.30 11.02 1.44
CA VAL A 120 3.35 11.11 0.41
C VAL A 120 3.89 9.74 0.00
N SER A 121 3.93 8.78 0.92
CA SER A 121 4.55 7.48 0.70
C SER A 121 3.59 6.39 0.27
N GLY A 122 2.33 6.75 0.01
CA GLY A 122 1.34 5.84 -0.52
C GLY A 122 0.12 5.65 0.36
N ARG A 123 -0.59 4.56 0.07
CA ARG A 123 -1.87 4.23 0.68
C ARG A 123 -1.70 3.33 1.89
N TYR A 124 -2.48 3.63 2.90
CA TYR A 124 -2.54 2.92 4.16
C TYR A 124 -4.00 2.61 4.49
N ALA A 125 -4.21 1.73 5.47
CA ALA A 125 -5.53 1.23 5.79
C ALA A 125 -5.73 0.99 7.28
N ASP A 126 -6.99 1.10 7.67
CA ASP A 126 -7.50 0.83 9.00
C ASP A 126 -8.64 -0.18 8.86
N PHE A 127 -8.38 -1.41 9.26
CA PHE A 127 -9.23 -2.55 9.01
C PHE A 127 -10.05 -2.92 10.25
N LEU A 128 -11.23 -3.45 9.98
CA LEU A 128 -11.98 -4.28 10.91
C LEU A 128 -12.11 -5.67 10.27
N THR A 129 -11.64 -6.69 10.96
CA THR A 129 -11.65 -8.08 10.47
C THR A 129 -12.37 -9.00 11.43
N LYS A 130 -12.75 -10.17 10.93
CA LYS A 130 -13.08 -11.32 11.78
C LYS A 130 -12.31 -12.56 11.36
N LYS A 131 -12.12 -13.45 12.32
CA LYS A 131 -11.62 -14.81 12.12
C LYS A 131 -12.28 -15.76 13.09
N ASP A 132 -12.72 -16.92 12.60
CA ASP A 132 -13.26 -17.97 13.46
C ASP A 132 -12.12 -18.91 13.90
N ILE A 133 -11.96 -19.08 15.21
CA ILE A 133 -10.94 -19.91 15.86
C ILE A 133 -11.64 -20.74 16.94
N ASP A 134 -11.53 -22.08 16.87
CA ASP A 134 -12.06 -23.00 17.89
C ASP A 134 -13.53 -22.75 18.30
N ASN A 135 -14.39 -22.46 17.30
CA ASN A 135 -15.82 -22.09 17.45
C ASN A 135 -16.07 -20.73 18.12
N GLU A 136 -15.04 -19.92 18.32
CA GLU A 136 -15.16 -18.52 18.71
C GLU A 136 -14.87 -17.60 17.52
N THR A 137 -15.72 -16.58 17.33
CA THR A 137 -15.42 -15.51 16.38
C THR A 137 -14.59 -14.45 17.08
N ILE A 138 -13.40 -14.18 16.55
CA ILE A 138 -12.51 -13.12 16.99
C ILE A 138 -12.67 -11.93 16.06
N THR A 139 -12.85 -10.74 16.63
CA THR A 139 -12.91 -9.48 15.89
C THR A 139 -11.62 -8.71 16.12
N SER A 140 -11.05 -8.15 15.06
CA SER A 140 -9.79 -7.41 15.16
C SER A 140 -9.87 -6.03 14.53
N ARG A 141 -9.33 -5.03 15.24
CA ARG A 141 -8.99 -3.71 14.71
C ARG A 141 -7.53 -3.72 14.29
N ILE A 142 -7.21 -3.26 13.08
CA ILE A 142 -5.86 -3.41 12.53
C ILE A 142 -5.43 -2.14 11.80
N ARG A 143 -4.25 -1.63 12.12
CA ARG A 143 -3.59 -0.56 11.34
C ARG A 143 -2.23 -1.01 10.85
N VAL A 144 -1.85 -0.51 9.68
CA VAL A 144 -0.56 -0.74 9.04
C VAL A 144 0.25 0.53 9.00
N PHE A 145 1.56 0.40 9.15
CA PHE A 145 2.54 1.48 9.23
C PHE A 145 3.75 1.10 8.38
N LYS A 146 4.52 2.11 7.97
CA LYS A 146 5.74 1.91 7.19
C LYS A 146 6.82 2.83 7.72
N ASN A 147 8.01 2.28 7.93
CA ASN A 147 9.16 3.03 8.44
C ASN A 147 10.43 2.63 7.73
N TYR A 148 11.23 3.59 7.26
CA TYR A 148 12.49 3.27 6.63
C TYR A 148 13.57 2.92 7.65
N ASP A 149 14.26 1.84 7.36
CA ASP A 149 15.40 1.33 8.10
C ASP A 149 16.67 1.84 7.43
N PHE A 150 17.24 2.91 7.97
CA PHE A 150 18.49 3.48 7.48
C PHE A 150 19.70 2.54 7.67
N GLU A 151 19.63 1.59 8.60
CA GLU A 151 20.74 0.65 8.83
C GLU A 151 20.78 -0.42 7.72
N ASN A 152 19.61 -0.81 7.20
CA ASN A 152 19.48 -1.87 6.20
C ASN A 152 19.03 -1.37 4.80
N ASN A 153 18.87 -0.06 4.61
CA ASN A 153 18.42 0.60 3.38
C ASN A 153 17.13 -0.02 2.77
N ARG A 154 16.13 -0.28 3.62
CA ARG A 154 14.86 -0.91 3.24
C ARG A 154 13.73 -0.45 4.15
N ALA A 155 12.46 -0.70 3.82
CA ALA A 155 11.35 -0.40 4.73
C ALA A 155 11.01 -1.56 5.66
N ASN A 156 10.57 -1.22 6.86
CA ASN A 156 9.74 -2.07 7.70
C ASN A 156 8.29 -1.74 7.40
N VAL A 157 7.49 -2.73 7.03
CA VAL A 157 6.03 -2.60 7.04
C VAL A 157 5.53 -3.32 8.28
N ILE A 158 4.76 -2.61 9.09
CA ILE A 158 4.39 -2.99 10.45
C ILE A 158 2.87 -3.04 10.53
N MET A 159 2.32 -4.09 11.13
CA MET A 159 0.90 -4.21 11.43
C MET A 159 0.71 -4.26 12.94
N VAL A 160 -0.23 -3.46 13.44
CA VAL A 160 -0.70 -3.49 14.82
C VAL A 160 -2.12 -4.01 14.80
N LYS A 161 -2.35 -5.14 15.46
CA LYS A 161 -3.63 -5.83 15.54
C LYS A 161 -4.08 -5.86 16.99
N ALA A 162 -5.24 -5.30 17.29
CA ALA A 162 -5.89 -5.43 18.59
C ALA A 162 -7.19 -6.22 18.40
N CYS A 163 -7.38 -7.32 19.14
CA CYS A 163 -8.51 -8.20 18.96
C CYS A 163 -9.16 -8.61 20.30
N CYS A 164 -10.42 -9.01 20.19
CA CYS A 164 -11.20 -9.58 21.27
C CYS A 164 -12.22 -10.59 20.71
N ASN A 165 -12.93 -11.30 21.59
CA ASN A 165 -14.06 -12.11 21.17
C ASN A 165 -15.18 -11.20 20.61
N TRP A 166 -15.87 -11.65 19.56
CA TRP A 166 -16.97 -10.92 18.90
C TRP A 166 -18.03 -10.41 19.88
N LYS A 167 -18.37 -11.21 20.90
CA LYS A 167 -19.40 -10.84 21.89
C LYS A 167 -19.04 -9.61 22.72
N ASP A 168 -17.75 -9.33 22.85
CA ASP A 168 -17.19 -8.25 23.67
C ASP A 168 -16.78 -7.03 22.82
N TYR A 169 -16.82 -7.16 21.48
CA TYR A 169 -16.36 -6.11 20.56
C TYR A 169 -17.14 -4.81 20.74
N GLU A 170 -18.45 -4.88 20.99
CA GLU A 170 -19.24 -3.66 21.15
C GLU A 170 -18.78 -2.81 22.35
N SER A 171 -18.40 -3.43 23.46
CA SER A 171 -17.88 -2.70 24.62
C SER A 171 -16.39 -2.34 24.50
N LEU A 172 -15.63 -3.07 23.70
CA LEU A 172 -14.17 -2.88 23.56
C LEU A 172 -13.75 -2.12 22.29
N ALA A 173 -14.67 -1.79 21.38
CA ALA A 173 -14.32 -1.22 20.07
C ALA A 173 -13.44 0.04 20.18
N GLU A 174 -13.73 0.92 21.15
CA GLU A 174 -12.92 2.12 21.38
C GLU A 174 -11.58 1.80 22.02
N ASP A 175 -11.49 0.86 22.96
CA ASP A 175 -10.22 0.38 23.54
C ASP A 175 -9.30 -0.22 22.47
N LEU A 176 -9.84 -1.07 21.59
CA LEU A 176 -9.09 -1.67 20.48
C LEU A 176 -8.62 -0.60 19.50
N PHE A 177 -9.50 0.35 19.15
CA PHE A 177 -9.13 1.49 18.32
C PHE A 177 -8.05 2.36 18.96
N HIS A 178 -8.15 2.59 20.26
CA HIS A 178 -7.19 3.36 21.04
C HIS A 178 -5.81 2.71 21.01
N CYS A 179 -5.73 1.38 21.16
CA CYS A 179 -4.48 0.62 21.07
C CYS A 179 -3.79 0.80 19.70
N VAL A 180 -4.53 0.61 18.60
CA VAL A 180 -3.93 0.68 17.25
C VAL A 180 -3.70 2.12 16.78
N LYS A 181 -4.51 3.09 17.23
CA LYS A 181 -4.38 4.51 16.86
C LYS A 181 -3.16 5.16 17.52
N PHE A 182 -2.89 4.84 18.78
CA PHE A 182 -1.78 5.44 19.56
C PHE A 182 -0.48 4.64 19.50
N PHE A 183 -0.37 3.73 18.54
CA PHE A 183 0.91 3.17 18.15
C PHE A 183 1.76 4.26 17.50
N THR A 184 2.98 4.46 18.00
CA THR A 184 3.94 5.43 17.45
C THR A 184 5.33 4.83 17.39
N LEU A 185 6.02 5.06 16.28
CA LEU A 185 7.42 4.70 16.14
C LEU A 185 8.29 5.69 16.92
N ILE A 186 9.31 5.18 17.61
CA ILE A 186 10.23 6.01 18.41
C ILE A 186 11.24 6.69 17.48
N ASN A 187 11.76 5.94 16.53
CA ASN A 187 12.70 6.41 15.51
C ASN A 187 11.98 6.43 14.16
N ASP A 188 10.92 7.24 14.09
CA ASP A 188 10.13 7.39 12.88
C ASP A 188 10.91 8.16 11.82
N SER A 189 11.04 7.56 10.63
CA SER A 189 11.68 8.20 9.49
C SER A 189 10.68 9.11 8.79
N LYS A 190 11.11 10.30 8.34
CA LYS A 190 10.30 11.10 7.40
C LYS A 190 10.20 10.47 6.01
N TRP A 191 11.02 9.44 5.75
CA TRP A 191 11.09 8.73 4.49
C TRP A 191 10.27 7.45 4.59
N HIS A 192 8.98 7.49 4.32
CA HIS A 192 8.13 6.28 4.41
C HIS A 192 8.12 5.44 3.11
N LEU A 193 9.14 5.57 2.27
CA LEU A 193 9.37 4.75 1.06
C LEU A 193 10.30 3.59 1.39
N ALA A 194 10.22 2.47 0.66
CA ALA A 194 11.10 1.32 0.85
C ALA A 194 12.46 1.47 0.17
N GLU A 195 12.55 2.39 -0.80
CA GLU A 195 13.72 2.60 -1.63
C GLU A 195 13.80 4.06 -2.12
N GLU A 196 14.96 4.44 -2.65
CA GLU A 196 15.16 5.75 -3.25
C GLU A 196 14.33 5.92 -4.53
N LEU A 197 13.98 7.17 -4.84
CA LEU A 197 13.35 7.53 -6.10
C LEU A 197 14.36 8.17 -7.04
N LYS A 198 14.30 7.80 -8.31
CA LYS A 198 15.05 8.41 -9.42
C LYS A 198 14.11 9.26 -10.26
N SER A 199 14.62 10.30 -10.90
CA SER A 199 13.85 11.20 -11.76
C SER A 199 14.08 10.92 -13.24
N ILE A 200 13.04 11.06 -14.06
CA ILE A 200 13.11 11.19 -15.52
C ILE A 200 12.63 12.59 -15.88
N ASN A 201 13.38 13.28 -16.75
CA ASN A 201 13.02 14.58 -17.32
C ASN A 201 13.15 14.48 -18.83
N LEU A 202 12.09 14.84 -19.55
CA LEU A 202 11.98 14.81 -21.00
C LEU A 202 11.58 16.21 -21.47
N ASP A 203 12.34 16.77 -22.41
CA ASP A 203 12.06 18.09 -23.01
C ASP A 203 11.42 17.99 -24.41
N VAL A 204 11.32 16.76 -24.93
CA VAL A 204 10.77 16.42 -26.26
C VAL A 204 9.91 15.16 -26.06
N PRO A 205 8.72 15.04 -26.68
CA PRO A 205 8.04 16.02 -27.53
C PRO A 205 7.35 17.15 -26.76
N ALA A 206 7.23 17.02 -25.45
CA ALA A 206 6.77 18.04 -24.52
C ALA A 206 7.49 17.85 -23.18
N ASN A 207 7.33 18.81 -22.27
CA ASN A 207 7.97 18.75 -20.96
C ASN A 207 7.27 17.71 -20.09
N TYR A 208 7.91 16.57 -19.88
CA TYR A 208 7.47 15.52 -18.95
C TYR A 208 8.54 15.28 -17.90
N SER A 209 8.12 15.21 -16.65
CA SER A 209 9.01 14.98 -15.52
C SER A 209 8.30 14.15 -14.47
N PHE A 210 8.94 13.11 -13.93
CA PHE A 210 8.35 12.26 -12.91
C PHE A 210 9.43 11.47 -12.16
N TYR A 211 9.04 10.89 -11.03
CA TYR A 211 9.84 9.96 -10.24
C TYR A 211 9.48 8.50 -10.56
N TYR A 212 10.43 7.60 -10.33
CA TYR A 212 10.24 6.15 -10.35
C TYR A 212 11.15 5.48 -9.30
N PRO A 213 10.80 4.28 -8.79
CA PRO A 213 11.61 3.62 -7.77
C PRO A 213 12.95 3.11 -8.33
N ALA A 214 14.03 3.24 -7.55
CA ALA A 214 15.40 2.94 -7.97
C ALA A 214 15.65 1.49 -8.40
N SER A 215 14.84 0.54 -7.91
CA SER A 215 14.81 -0.89 -8.23
C SER A 215 14.37 -1.18 -9.67
N TRP A 216 13.71 -0.23 -10.33
CA TRP A 216 13.29 -0.35 -11.72
C TRP A 216 14.38 0.13 -12.66
N GLN A 217 14.85 -0.75 -13.54
CA GLN A 217 15.84 -0.42 -14.55
C GLN A 217 15.20 0.37 -15.69
N TYR A 218 15.66 1.60 -15.89
CA TYR A 218 15.23 2.49 -16.96
C TYR A 218 15.95 2.22 -18.28
N SER A 219 15.19 2.19 -19.37
CA SER A 219 15.69 2.21 -20.74
C SER A 219 14.88 3.23 -21.54
N GLU A 220 15.54 4.24 -22.08
CA GLU A 220 14.99 5.00 -23.19
C GLU A 220 14.93 4.10 -24.42
N ARG A 221 13.80 4.07 -25.11
CA ARG A 221 13.59 3.23 -26.30
C ARG A 221 13.43 4.07 -27.55
N TYR A 222 12.76 5.21 -27.41
CA TYR A 222 12.47 6.11 -28.51
C TYR A 222 12.17 7.51 -27.99
N ASN A 223 12.70 8.53 -28.64
CA ASN A 223 12.38 9.91 -28.31
C ASN A 223 12.44 10.79 -29.57
N ASN A 224 11.33 11.39 -29.96
CA ASN A 224 11.26 12.34 -31.07
C ASN A 224 10.15 13.38 -30.88
N GLU A 225 10.00 14.28 -31.86
CA GLU A 225 9.02 15.37 -31.86
C GLU A 225 7.55 14.94 -31.74
N LYS A 226 7.23 13.66 -31.92
CA LYS A 226 5.86 13.14 -31.80
C LYS A 226 5.65 12.34 -30.51
N MET A 227 6.64 11.57 -30.07
CA MET A 227 6.47 10.67 -28.95
C MET A 227 7.79 10.34 -28.28
N SER A 228 7.77 10.29 -26.95
CA SER A 228 8.77 9.58 -26.16
C SER A 228 8.19 8.27 -25.66
N TYR A 229 8.99 7.22 -25.75
CA TYR A 229 8.71 5.91 -25.18
C TYR A 229 9.90 5.46 -24.32
N TYR A 230 9.59 5.14 -23.08
CA TYR A 230 10.53 4.59 -22.11
C TYR A 230 9.97 3.31 -21.53
N SER A 231 10.89 2.44 -21.12
CA SER A 231 10.58 1.15 -20.51
C SER A 231 11.30 1.05 -19.19
N LEU A 232 10.57 0.71 -18.13
CA LEU A 232 11.09 0.38 -16.82
C LEU A 232 10.93 -1.13 -16.62
N SER A 233 11.96 -1.80 -16.13
CA SER A 233 11.89 -3.24 -15.85
C SER A 233 12.36 -3.56 -14.44
N LEU A 234 11.53 -4.31 -13.72
CA LEU A 234 11.88 -4.86 -12.41
C LEU A 234 12.56 -6.21 -12.63
N LYS A 235 13.85 -6.30 -12.31
CA LYS A 235 14.66 -7.50 -12.53
C LYS A 235 15.48 -7.83 -11.29
N GLU A 236 15.52 -9.12 -10.98
CA GLU A 236 16.45 -9.69 -10.01
C GLU A 236 17.19 -10.81 -10.73
N GLU A 237 18.52 -10.68 -10.83
CA GLU A 237 19.37 -11.57 -11.62
C GLU A 237 18.88 -11.73 -13.08
N SER A 238 18.60 -12.97 -13.53
CA SER A 238 18.05 -13.27 -14.86
C SER A 238 16.52 -13.29 -14.92
N ASN A 239 15.83 -12.98 -13.81
CA ASN A 239 14.37 -13.01 -13.74
C ASN A 239 13.77 -11.62 -13.91
N ILE A 240 12.73 -11.53 -14.74
CA ILE A 240 11.97 -10.32 -14.95
C ILE A 240 10.63 -10.46 -14.24
N TYR A 241 10.37 -9.54 -13.33
CA TYR A 241 9.21 -9.55 -12.44
C TYR A 241 8.11 -8.59 -12.91
N GLY A 242 8.47 -7.60 -13.73
CA GLY A 242 7.52 -6.68 -14.32
C GLY A 242 8.14 -5.72 -15.32
N PHE A 243 7.27 -5.15 -16.16
CA PHE A 243 7.59 -4.08 -17.09
C PHE A 243 6.59 -2.94 -16.92
N ILE A 244 7.05 -1.70 -17.11
CA ILE A 244 6.21 -0.52 -17.24
C ILE A 244 6.69 0.22 -18.49
N ASP A 245 5.84 0.27 -19.49
CA ASP A 245 6.07 0.99 -20.73
C ASP A 245 5.25 2.27 -20.69
N GLY A 246 5.92 3.42 -20.76
CA GLY A 246 5.24 4.72 -20.77
C GLY A 246 5.48 5.46 -22.07
N TYR A 247 4.40 6.06 -22.57
CA TYR A 247 4.33 6.71 -23.86
C TYR A 247 3.79 8.12 -23.66
N PHE A 248 4.58 9.10 -24.03
CA PHE A 248 4.29 10.51 -23.88
C PHE A 248 4.21 11.17 -25.24
N LEU A 249 3.05 11.75 -25.57
CA LEU A 249 2.77 12.29 -26.89
C LEU A 249 3.04 13.79 -26.92
N TYR A 250 3.32 14.30 -28.11
CA TYR A 250 3.34 15.73 -28.37
C TYR A 250 1.98 16.39 -28.09
N HIS A 251 2.01 17.70 -27.85
CA HIS A 251 0.79 18.48 -27.71
C HIS A 251 0.05 18.58 -29.05
N ASP A 252 -1.16 18.02 -29.11
CA ASP A 252 -2.05 18.13 -30.25
C ASP A 252 -3.51 18.08 -29.80
N ALA A 253 -4.23 19.18 -30.04
CA ALA A 253 -5.65 19.30 -29.69
C ALA A 253 -6.56 18.35 -30.49
N THR A 254 -6.08 17.78 -31.59
CA THR A 254 -6.83 16.80 -32.38
C THR A 254 -6.76 15.39 -31.80
N ILE A 255 -5.78 15.11 -30.93
CA ILE A 255 -5.67 13.82 -30.24
C ILE A 255 -6.77 13.72 -29.19
N ASN A 256 -7.52 12.62 -29.24
CA ASN A 256 -8.56 12.28 -28.27
C ASN A 256 -8.37 10.87 -27.70
N LYS A 257 -9.19 10.54 -26.70
CA LYS A 257 -9.19 9.25 -26.01
C LYS A 257 -9.29 8.08 -26.99
N GLU A 258 -10.19 8.14 -27.97
CA GLU A 258 -10.41 7.03 -28.92
C GLU A 258 -9.15 6.74 -29.75
N GLN A 259 -8.41 7.78 -30.15
CA GLN A 259 -7.14 7.60 -30.85
C GLN A 259 -6.07 6.99 -29.93
N VAL A 260 -5.96 7.44 -28.69
CA VAL A 260 -5.01 6.87 -27.72
C VAL A 260 -5.35 5.40 -27.41
N CYS A 261 -6.64 5.06 -27.26
CA CYS A 261 -7.07 3.67 -27.11
C CYS A 261 -6.67 2.79 -28.30
N LYS A 262 -6.75 3.30 -29.54
CA LYS A 262 -6.27 2.59 -30.72
C LYS A 262 -4.75 2.37 -30.70
N LEU A 263 -3.97 3.38 -30.28
CA LEU A 263 -2.52 3.26 -30.11
C LEU A 263 -2.18 2.18 -29.08
N ILE A 264 -2.86 2.17 -27.93
CA ILE A 264 -2.71 1.15 -26.90
C ILE A 264 -2.98 -0.25 -27.47
N VAL A 265 -4.10 -0.43 -28.18
CA VAL A 265 -4.45 -1.73 -28.77
C VAL A 265 -3.40 -2.18 -29.79
N SER A 266 -2.93 -1.28 -30.65
CA SER A 266 -1.83 -1.57 -31.59
C SER A 266 -0.57 -2.01 -30.84
N GLN A 267 -0.18 -1.32 -29.77
CA GLN A 267 1.00 -1.66 -28.99
C GLN A 267 0.86 -3.01 -28.28
N LEU A 268 -0.32 -3.31 -27.72
CA LEU A 268 -0.61 -4.60 -27.12
C LEU A 268 -0.49 -5.74 -28.14
N LYS A 269 -0.96 -5.54 -29.37
CA LYS A 269 -0.82 -6.51 -30.47
C LYS A 269 0.65 -6.75 -30.84
N GLU A 270 1.46 -5.70 -30.92
CA GLU A 270 2.92 -5.81 -31.15
C GLU A 270 3.61 -6.61 -30.05
N ASN A 271 3.13 -6.50 -28.80
CA ASN A 271 3.60 -7.25 -27.65
C ASN A 271 2.95 -8.64 -27.50
N ASN A 272 2.52 -9.25 -28.62
CA ASN A 272 1.92 -10.59 -28.72
C ASN A 272 0.55 -10.75 -28.03
N HIS A 273 -0.18 -9.67 -27.74
CA HIS A 273 -1.59 -9.75 -27.33
C HIS A 273 -2.55 -9.64 -28.53
N LEU A 274 -2.42 -10.59 -29.46
CA LEU A 274 -3.09 -10.55 -30.77
C LEU A 274 -4.63 -10.59 -30.70
N GLU A 275 -5.19 -11.12 -29.59
CA GLU A 275 -6.64 -11.32 -29.41
C GLU A 275 -7.37 -10.05 -28.91
N ILE A 276 -6.65 -8.97 -28.61
CA ILE A 276 -7.24 -7.74 -28.08
C ILE A 276 -7.59 -6.80 -29.24
N ASP A 277 -8.87 -6.67 -29.56
CA ASP A 277 -9.34 -5.77 -30.62
C ASP A 277 -9.85 -4.42 -30.11
N GLU A 278 -10.24 -4.34 -28.84
CA GLU A 278 -10.72 -3.13 -28.21
C GLU A 278 -10.33 -3.13 -26.72
N ILE A 279 -10.14 -1.92 -26.16
CA ILE A 279 -9.91 -1.73 -24.73
C ILE A 279 -10.99 -0.82 -24.12
N SER A 280 -11.59 -1.28 -23.03
CA SER A 280 -12.55 -0.48 -22.27
C SER A 280 -11.86 0.13 -21.06
N LEU A 281 -11.64 1.45 -21.11
CA LEU A 281 -11.04 2.21 -20.01
C LEU A 281 -12.10 2.98 -19.23
N ARG A 282 -12.07 2.83 -17.91
CA ARG A 282 -12.97 3.51 -16.96
C ARG A 282 -12.33 4.80 -16.47
N GLU A 283 -13.11 5.85 -16.37
CA GLU A 283 -12.65 7.14 -15.83
C GLU A 283 -12.31 6.99 -14.35
N ARG A 284 -11.14 7.51 -13.96
CA ARG A 284 -10.68 7.60 -12.57
C ARG A 284 -10.92 9.03 -12.09
N LYS A 285 -11.75 9.19 -11.06
CA LYS A 285 -12.16 10.51 -10.53
C LYS A 285 -11.36 10.95 -9.32
N ASP A 286 -10.77 9.99 -8.62
CA ASP A 286 -9.85 10.14 -7.48
C ASP A 286 -8.42 10.38 -7.96
N ILE A 287 -8.22 11.44 -8.74
CA ILE A 287 -6.88 11.81 -9.24
C ILE A 287 -6.17 12.63 -8.16
N PHE A 288 -5.09 12.08 -7.60
CA PHE A 288 -4.28 12.77 -6.59
C PHE A 288 -3.39 13.87 -7.18
N ASN A 289 -2.86 13.66 -8.39
CA ASN A 289 -2.07 14.65 -9.10
C ASN A 289 -2.98 15.69 -9.77
N LYS A 290 -2.96 16.93 -9.25
CA LYS A 290 -3.79 18.04 -9.73
C LYS A 290 -3.45 18.50 -11.15
N ASN A 291 -2.28 18.14 -11.66
CA ASN A 291 -1.87 18.52 -13.02
C ASN A 291 -2.46 17.58 -14.08
N ILE A 292 -2.90 16.38 -13.70
CA ILE A 292 -3.60 15.46 -14.60
C ILE A 292 -5.06 15.92 -14.75
N GLU A 293 -5.41 16.34 -15.95
CA GLU A 293 -6.75 16.84 -16.32
C GLU A 293 -7.76 15.71 -16.40
N GLU A 294 -7.35 14.59 -17.00
CA GLU A 294 -8.20 13.44 -17.28
C GLU A 294 -7.38 12.16 -17.12
N LEU A 295 -7.96 11.12 -16.51
CA LEU A 295 -7.31 9.83 -16.31
C LEU A 295 -8.32 8.69 -16.46
N TRP A 296 -7.96 7.69 -17.26
CA TRP A 296 -8.71 6.44 -17.39
C TRP A 296 -7.81 5.25 -17.15
N THR A 297 -8.40 4.19 -16.61
CA THR A 297 -7.70 2.96 -16.25
C THR A 297 -8.45 1.72 -16.73
N GLY A 298 -7.70 0.67 -17.05
CA GLY A 298 -8.23 -0.64 -17.39
C GLY A 298 -7.25 -1.74 -16.96
N GLU A 299 -7.79 -2.91 -16.65
CA GLU A 299 -7.00 -4.10 -16.35
C GLU A 299 -7.39 -5.19 -17.35
N LEU A 300 -6.38 -5.89 -17.87
CA LEU A 300 -6.55 -6.96 -18.83
C LEU A 300 -5.63 -8.14 -18.48
N LYS A 301 -6.14 -9.35 -18.66
CA LYS A 301 -5.31 -10.55 -18.56
C LYS A 301 -4.38 -10.60 -19.77
N ALA A 302 -3.10 -10.78 -19.51
CA ALA A 302 -2.05 -10.78 -20.50
C ALA A 302 -1.23 -12.07 -20.36
N LYS A 303 -0.69 -12.61 -21.46
CA LYS A 303 0.38 -13.62 -21.36
C LYS A 303 1.70 -12.88 -21.19
N ASN A 304 2.47 -13.15 -20.14
CA ASN A 304 3.77 -12.52 -19.96
C ASN A 304 4.81 -13.11 -20.94
N ALA A 305 6.01 -12.53 -21.00
CA ALA A 305 7.10 -12.97 -21.88
C ALA A 305 7.54 -14.45 -21.67
N ARG A 306 7.08 -15.10 -20.59
CA ARG A 306 7.31 -16.52 -20.28
C ARG A 306 6.08 -17.40 -20.58
N ASN A 307 5.07 -16.89 -21.29
CA ASN A 307 3.80 -17.57 -21.57
C ASN A 307 2.99 -17.94 -20.31
N GLU A 308 3.27 -17.33 -19.16
CA GLU A 308 2.46 -17.48 -17.95
C GLU A 308 1.34 -16.43 -17.96
N GLU A 309 0.22 -16.74 -17.30
CA GLU A 309 -0.85 -15.75 -17.08
C GLU A 309 -0.30 -14.60 -16.22
N GLY A 310 -0.34 -13.39 -16.76
CA GLY A 310 -0.04 -12.14 -16.10
C GLY A 310 -1.22 -11.16 -16.17
N MET A 311 -1.01 -9.99 -15.57
CA MET A 311 -1.96 -8.89 -15.63
C MET A 311 -1.27 -7.68 -16.26
N SER A 312 -1.94 -7.10 -17.24
CA SER A 312 -1.58 -5.78 -17.73
C SER A 312 -2.54 -4.74 -17.19
N VAL A 313 -1.98 -3.63 -16.69
CA VAL A 313 -2.72 -2.47 -16.23
C VAL A 313 -2.42 -1.34 -17.18
N VAL A 314 -3.45 -0.70 -17.69
CA VAL A 314 -3.34 0.38 -18.65
C VAL A 314 -3.89 1.64 -18.02
N PHE A 315 -3.10 2.71 -18.09
CA PHE A 315 -3.52 4.07 -17.80
C PHE A 315 -3.41 4.91 -19.07
N CYS A 316 -4.39 5.76 -19.32
CA CYS A 316 -4.38 6.77 -20.36
C CYS A 316 -4.82 8.07 -19.71
N GLY A 317 -4.15 9.17 -20.01
CA GLY A 317 -4.52 10.44 -19.42
C GLY A 317 -4.03 11.63 -20.20
N LYS A 318 -4.44 12.80 -19.73
CA LYS A 318 -4.07 14.10 -20.28
C LYS A 318 -3.51 14.98 -19.20
N ILE A 319 -2.36 15.58 -19.47
CA ILE A 319 -1.65 16.48 -18.56
C ILE A 319 -1.17 17.69 -19.34
N GLN A 320 -1.53 18.89 -18.86
CA GLN A 320 -1.15 20.17 -19.48
C GLN A 320 -1.41 20.18 -21.00
N GLY A 321 -2.59 19.71 -21.41
CA GLY A 321 -2.99 19.63 -22.80
C GLY A 321 -2.42 18.45 -23.61
N SER A 322 -1.47 17.67 -23.08
CA SER A 322 -0.77 16.61 -23.83
C SER A 322 -1.16 15.22 -23.33
N TRP A 323 -1.27 14.27 -24.24
CA TRP A 323 -1.73 12.91 -23.93
C TRP A 323 -0.57 11.99 -23.55
N PHE A 324 -0.85 11.06 -22.65
CA PHE A 324 0.07 9.99 -22.29
C PHE A 324 -0.69 8.68 -22.07
N TYR A 325 0.04 7.56 -22.18
CA TYR A 325 -0.45 6.29 -21.70
C TYR A 325 0.68 5.44 -21.12
N ILE A 326 0.35 4.62 -20.14
CA ILE A 326 1.26 3.74 -19.42
C ILE A 326 0.68 2.34 -19.43
N ILE A 327 1.50 1.36 -19.77
CA ILE A 327 1.15 -0.07 -19.77
C ILE A 327 2.09 -0.75 -18.78
N GLY A 328 1.56 -1.17 -17.64
CA GLY A 328 2.25 -2.07 -16.73
C GLY A 328 1.94 -3.52 -17.06
N SER A 329 2.93 -4.40 -17.03
CA SER A 329 2.76 -5.84 -17.19
C SER A 329 3.44 -6.56 -16.03
N PHE A 330 2.64 -7.22 -15.20
CA PHE A 330 3.08 -7.83 -13.93
C PHE A 330 2.56 -9.27 -13.81
N ALA A 331 3.15 -10.02 -12.88
CA ALA A 331 2.60 -11.30 -12.46
C ALA A 331 1.19 -11.13 -11.88
N LEU A 332 0.38 -12.20 -11.91
CA LEU A 332 -0.89 -12.21 -11.18
C LEU A 332 -0.62 -12.11 -9.67
N GLN A 333 -1.44 -11.33 -8.96
CA GLN A 333 -1.33 -11.12 -7.51
C GLN A 333 -1.19 -12.43 -6.73
N LYS A 334 -1.95 -13.47 -7.12
CA LYS A 334 -1.91 -14.80 -6.47
C LYS A 334 -0.63 -15.59 -6.72
N GLN A 335 0.09 -15.31 -7.80
CA GLN A 335 1.33 -16.00 -8.15
C GLN A 335 2.54 -15.30 -7.51
N ASN A 336 2.57 -13.97 -7.57
CA ASN A 336 3.65 -13.17 -6.98
C ASN A 336 3.12 -11.82 -6.52
N PHE A 337 2.70 -11.76 -5.25
CA PHE A 337 2.16 -10.56 -4.64
C PHE A 337 3.17 -9.42 -4.63
N GLY A 338 4.42 -9.68 -4.23
CA GLY A 338 5.45 -8.64 -4.09
C GLY A 338 5.73 -7.91 -5.41
N SER A 339 5.85 -8.66 -6.51
CA SER A 339 6.08 -8.08 -7.84
C SER A 339 4.86 -7.32 -8.36
N TRP A 340 3.66 -7.86 -8.13
CA TRP A 340 2.41 -7.20 -8.47
C TRP A 340 2.25 -5.86 -7.72
N ALA A 341 2.48 -5.87 -6.40
CA ALA A 341 2.35 -4.70 -5.54
C ALA A 341 3.41 -3.64 -5.88
N ALA A 342 4.67 -4.06 -6.09
CA ALA A 342 5.73 -3.18 -6.53
C ALA A 342 5.43 -2.51 -7.88
N GLY A 343 4.85 -3.27 -8.82
CA GLY A 343 4.41 -2.75 -10.11
C GLY A 343 3.30 -1.70 -10.00
N LYS A 344 2.25 -2.00 -9.22
CA LYS A 344 1.15 -1.06 -8.95
C LYS A 344 1.69 0.22 -8.32
N ARG A 345 2.52 0.10 -7.29
CA ARG A 345 3.10 1.23 -6.57
C ARG A 345 4.01 2.09 -7.45
N ALA A 346 4.84 1.47 -8.28
CA ALA A 346 5.70 2.19 -9.22
C ALA A 346 4.89 3.04 -10.21
N ILE A 347 3.78 2.51 -10.73
CA ILE A 347 2.88 3.30 -11.60
C ILE A 347 2.24 4.45 -10.82
N ASP A 348 1.75 4.21 -9.61
CA ASP A 348 1.16 5.28 -8.81
C ASP A 348 2.17 6.39 -8.48
N ILE A 349 3.45 6.06 -8.21
CA ILE A 349 4.52 7.06 -8.06
C ILE A 349 4.70 7.86 -9.35
N ILE A 350 4.77 7.21 -10.51
CA ILE A 350 4.92 7.88 -11.81
C ILE A 350 3.74 8.83 -12.03
N LEU A 351 2.50 8.35 -11.89
CA LEU A 351 1.30 9.17 -12.10
C LEU A 351 1.22 10.35 -11.12
N ASN A 352 1.54 10.13 -9.85
CA ASN A 352 1.42 11.17 -8.83
C ASN A 352 2.50 12.25 -8.93
N SER A 353 3.69 11.88 -9.43
CA SER A 353 4.80 12.80 -9.64
C SER A 353 4.85 13.41 -11.05
N LEU A 354 3.98 12.99 -11.97
CA LEU A 354 3.97 13.45 -13.36
C LEU A 354 3.74 14.97 -13.46
N ASN A 355 4.76 15.70 -13.92
CA ASN A 355 4.90 17.15 -13.88
C ASN A 355 4.56 17.75 -12.51
N ASN A 356 4.81 17.00 -11.43
CA ASN A 356 4.45 17.36 -10.07
C ASN A 356 5.50 16.84 -9.08
N TYR A 357 6.69 17.47 -9.08
CA TYR A 357 7.77 17.08 -8.16
C TYR A 357 7.58 17.57 -6.73
N ASP A 358 6.76 18.60 -6.55
CA ASP A 358 6.31 19.02 -5.23
C ASP A 358 5.29 17.98 -4.75
N LEU A 359 5.81 16.87 -4.21
CA LEU A 359 5.04 15.87 -3.47
C LEU A 359 4.61 16.50 -2.12
N GLU A 360 3.97 17.67 -2.14
CA GLU A 360 3.32 18.29 -0.99
C GLU A 360 2.03 17.51 -0.68
N TYR A 361 2.17 16.25 -0.27
CA TYR A 361 1.03 15.49 0.26
C TYR A 361 1.04 15.58 1.77
N GLU A 362 -0.12 15.83 2.35
CA GLU A 362 -0.29 16.16 3.76
C GLU A 362 0.26 15.06 4.69
N ASP A 363 1.33 15.38 5.42
CA ASP A 363 1.85 14.65 6.58
C ASP A 363 0.90 14.71 7.80
N GLN A 364 -0.41 14.87 7.58
CA GLN A 364 -1.39 14.91 8.66
C GLN A 364 -1.61 13.53 9.31
N PHE A 365 -0.96 12.47 8.81
CA PHE A 365 -1.04 11.10 9.32
C PHE A 365 -0.80 11.00 10.85
N TYR A 366 0.03 11.89 11.40
CA TYR A 366 0.36 11.93 12.83
C TYR A 366 -0.11 13.20 13.57
N ILE A 367 -0.79 14.14 12.90
CA ILE A 367 -1.00 15.50 13.45
C ILE A 367 -2.29 15.64 14.28
N GLU A 368 -3.26 14.73 14.17
CA GLU A 368 -4.43 14.78 15.04
C GLU A 368 -4.12 14.20 16.43
N HIS A 369 -3.69 15.10 17.32
CA HIS A 369 -3.53 14.91 18.77
C HIS A 369 -4.86 14.59 19.44
#